data_AF-A0A351D0F8-F1
#
_entry.id   AF-A0A351D0F8-F1
#
_cell.length_a   1.000
_cell.length_b   1.000
_cell.length_c   1.000
_cell.angle_alpha   90.00
_cell.angle_beta   90.00
_cell.angle_gamma   90.00
#
_symmetry.space_group_name_H-M   'P 1'
#
loop_
_entity.id
_entity.type
_entity.pdbx_description
1 polymer ?
#
loop_
_entity_poly.entity_id
_entity_poly.type
_entity_poly.pdbx_seq_one_letter_code
_entity_poly.pdbx_strand_id
1 'polypeptide(L)'
;MKVEFFGVRGSMASPGSNTHIFGGNTSCVYIEQNNGKDLILDSGTGIVELGTRLLEKEHPITILLTHNHWDHIQGFPFFRPIMDPDVKIIFLNDEGATVSDAVLGQMDGVRFPITRNELKANIVCGSQDYQSAFDLFGVTCTEVNMLHEGACFGFRVTRDDGDWVYMTDNELPADVQSDEMHRLVDFTSSADVLIHDA
;
A
#
# COMPACT_ATOMS: atom_id res chain seq x y z
N MET A 1 1.27 -11.60 -14.16
CA MET A 1 1.31 -10.82 -12.91
C MET A 1 1.91 -11.66 -11.79
N LYS A 2 2.64 -11.06 -10.86
CA LYS A 2 3.15 -11.74 -9.66
C LYS A 2 2.85 -10.88 -8.43
N VAL A 3 2.25 -11.48 -7.41
CA VAL A 3 1.97 -10.85 -6.12
C VAL A 3 2.98 -11.38 -5.11
N GLU A 4 3.70 -10.48 -4.44
CA GLU A 4 4.72 -10.83 -3.45
C GLU A 4 4.47 -10.08 -2.14
N PHE A 5 4.50 -10.82 -1.03
CA PHE A 5 4.31 -10.27 0.30
C PHE A 5 5.67 -9.98 0.93
N PHE A 6 5.98 -8.69 1.12
CA PHE A 6 7.18 -8.24 1.81
C PHE A 6 6.94 -8.02 3.31
N GLY A 7 5.67 -7.89 3.72
CA GLY A 7 5.25 -7.91 5.10
C GLY A 7 3.77 -8.26 5.26
N VAL A 8 3.46 -8.95 6.35
CA VAL A 8 2.16 -9.58 6.63
C VAL A 8 1.75 -9.48 8.11
N ARG A 9 2.44 -8.64 8.88
CA ARG A 9 2.14 -8.42 10.30
C ARG A 9 1.29 -7.15 10.46
N GLY A 10 0.19 -7.28 11.19
CA GLY A 10 -0.58 -6.13 11.67
C GLY A 10 0.03 -5.54 12.94
N SER A 11 -0.28 -4.27 13.18
CA SER A 11 0.08 -3.41 14.32
C SER A 11 1.57 -3.18 14.55
N MET A 12 2.41 -4.22 14.62
CA MET A 12 3.83 -4.10 14.91
C MET A 12 4.66 -5.18 14.20
N ALA A 13 5.90 -4.83 13.85
CA ALA A 13 6.86 -5.82 13.38
C ALA A 13 7.16 -6.83 14.50
N SER A 14 7.22 -8.11 14.15
CA SER A 14 7.42 -9.19 15.11
C SER A 14 8.38 -10.24 14.54
N PRO A 15 9.67 -9.93 14.38
CA PRO A 15 10.66 -10.92 13.93
C PRO A 15 10.96 -11.91 15.06
N GLY A 16 10.98 -13.20 14.76
CA GLY A 16 11.30 -14.23 15.75
C GLY A 16 11.17 -15.65 15.23
N SER A 17 11.59 -16.62 16.05
CA SER A 17 11.50 -18.04 15.72
C SER A 17 10.07 -18.51 15.46
N ASN A 18 9.07 -17.83 16.03
CA ASN A 18 7.66 -18.19 15.86
C ASN A 18 7.01 -17.52 14.63
N THR A 19 7.70 -16.54 14.01
CA THR A 19 7.18 -15.77 12.88
C THR A 19 8.00 -15.97 11.60
N HIS A 20 9.14 -16.67 11.67
CA HIS A 20 10.08 -16.85 10.56
C HIS A 20 9.48 -17.50 9.29
N ILE A 21 8.41 -18.29 9.40
CA ILE A 21 7.77 -18.93 8.24
C ILE A 21 7.17 -17.90 7.29
N PHE A 22 6.52 -16.86 7.83
CA PHE A 22 5.84 -15.82 7.04
C PHE A 22 6.49 -14.44 7.17
N GLY A 23 7.57 -14.33 7.93
CA GLY A 23 8.29 -13.07 8.17
C GLY A 23 7.76 -12.26 9.35
N GLY A 24 8.52 -11.22 9.72
CA GLY A 24 8.24 -10.33 10.85
C GLY A 24 7.89 -8.89 10.45
N ASN A 25 7.84 -8.59 9.15
CA ASN A 25 7.59 -7.25 8.65
C ASN A 25 6.10 -6.91 8.62
N THR A 26 5.79 -5.62 8.82
CA THR A 26 4.42 -5.11 8.69
C THR A 26 4.02 -4.86 7.26
N SER A 27 2.71 -4.68 7.05
CA SER A 27 2.03 -4.62 5.76
C SER A 27 2.84 -4.01 4.61
N CYS A 28 3.15 -4.82 3.60
CA CYS A 28 3.70 -4.38 2.33
C CYS A 28 3.53 -5.48 1.29
N VAL A 29 2.74 -5.21 0.26
CA VAL A 29 2.53 -6.13 -0.87
C VAL A 29 3.00 -5.48 -2.16
N TYR A 30 3.76 -6.23 -2.95
CA TYR A 30 4.28 -5.79 -4.24
C TYR A 30 3.61 -6.57 -5.36
N ILE A 31 3.06 -5.84 -6.32
CA ILE A 31 2.42 -6.40 -7.51
C ILE A 31 3.27 -6.02 -8.71
N GLU A 32 3.95 -7.04 -9.22
CA GLU A 32 4.77 -6.93 -10.41
C GLU A 32 3.91 -7.15 -11.66
N GLN A 33 3.94 -6.16 -12.55
CA GLN A 33 3.15 -6.10 -13.76
C GLN A 33 4.04 -6.31 -15.00
N ASN A 34 3.52 -7.01 -16.00
CA ASN A 34 4.26 -7.29 -17.24
C ASN A 34 4.52 -6.03 -18.07
N ASN A 35 3.76 -4.95 -17.83
CA ASN A 35 3.92 -3.65 -18.50
C ASN A 35 4.97 -2.75 -17.81
N GLY A 36 5.65 -3.24 -16.78
CA GLY A 36 6.66 -2.51 -16.01
C GLY A 36 6.10 -1.45 -15.05
N LYS A 37 4.77 -1.37 -14.90
CA LYS A 37 4.12 -0.36 -14.06
C LYS A 37 3.70 -0.96 -12.72
N ASP A 38 4.68 -1.32 -11.91
CA ASP A 38 4.43 -2.06 -10.68
C ASP A 38 3.69 -1.24 -9.62
N LEU A 39 3.05 -1.94 -8.69
CA LEU A 39 2.24 -1.34 -7.63
C LEU A 39 2.65 -1.86 -6.26
N ILE A 40 2.72 -0.98 -5.28
CA ILE A 40 2.95 -1.30 -3.88
C ILE A 40 1.67 -0.99 -3.10
N LEU A 41 1.23 -1.94 -2.28
CA LEU A 41 0.16 -1.74 -1.31
C LEU A 41 0.78 -1.66 0.07
N ASP A 42 0.51 -0.54 0.74
CA ASP A 42 1.07 -0.14 2.01
C ASP A 42 2.61 -0.03 2.03
N SER A 43 3.08 0.83 2.92
CA SER A 43 4.50 1.15 3.12
C SER A 43 4.98 0.84 4.54
N GLY A 44 4.49 -0.28 5.10
CA GLY A 44 4.98 -0.86 6.34
C GLY A 44 6.43 -1.30 6.26
N THR A 45 6.96 -1.93 7.31
CA THR A 45 8.40 -2.25 7.38
C THR A 45 8.90 -3.19 6.28
N GLY A 46 8.00 -3.94 5.63
CA GLY A 46 8.36 -4.76 4.46
C GLY A 46 8.90 -3.95 3.28
N ILE A 47 8.50 -2.68 3.15
CA ILE A 47 8.93 -1.82 2.04
C ILE A 47 10.45 -1.59 2.03
N VAL A 48 11.13 -1.76 3.17
CA VAL A 48 12.58 -1.54 3.29
C VAL A 48 13.36 -2.55 2.45
N GLU A 49 12.98 -3.82 2.50
CA GLU A 49 13.59 -4.87 1.68
C GLU A 49 13.24 -4.66 0.20
N LEU A 50 11.96 -4.41 -0.08
CA LEU A 50 11.48 -4.10 -1.43
C LEU A 50 12.23 -2.92 -2.06
N GLY A 51 12.49 -1.86 -1.28
CA GLY A 51 13.21 -0.68 -1.74
C GLY A 51 14.62 -0.96 -2.22
N THR A 52 15.28 -1.99 -1.71
CA THR A 52 16.60 -2.41 -2.24
C THR A 52 16.46 -3.02 -3.63
N ARG A 53 15.42 -3.83 -3.86
CA ARG A 53 15.12 -4.43 -5.18
C ARG A 53 14.72 -3.36 -6.20
N LEU A 54 13.99 -2.33 -5.77
CA LEU A 54 13.48 -1.29 -6.67
C LEU A 54 14.54 -0.27 -7.13
N LEU A 55 15.75 -0.30 -6.57
CA LEU A 55 16.87 0.51 -7.08
C LEU A 55 17.34 0.05 -8.47
N GLU A 56 17.05 -1.19 -8.86
CA GLU A 56 17.47 -1.76 -10.14
C GLU A 56 16.36 -1.74 -11.20
N LYS A 57 15.19 -1.16 -10.89
CA LYS A 57 14.02 -1.11 -11.77
C LYS A 57 13.75 0.29 -12.31
N GLU A 58 13.07 0.34 -13.47
CA GLU A 58 12.59 1.58 -14.05
C GLU A 58 11.43 2.20 -13.23
N HIS A 59 11.33 3.53 -13.25
CA HIS A 59 10.37 4.35 -12.51
C HIS A 59 9.21 4.81 -13.41
N PRO A 60 8.03 5.22 -12.87
CA PRO A 60 7.73 5.59 -11.48
C PRO A 60 7.41 4.41 -10.54
N ILE A 61 7.73 4.59 -9.25
CA ILE A 61 7.26 3.73 -8.15
C ILE A 61 5.89 4.22 -7.69
N THR A 62 4.92 3.33 -7.59
CA THR A 62 3.54 3.68 -7.26
C THR A 62 3.10 2.97 -6.00
N ILE A 63 2.56 3.73 -5.06
CA ILE A 63 2.15 3.27 -3.73
C ILE A 63 0.68 3.61 -3.54
N LEU A 64 -0.10 2.64 -3.09
CA LEU A 64 -1.43 2.80 -2.53
C LEU A 64 -1.36 2.52 -1.04
N LEU A 65 -1.90 3.42 -0.24
CA LEU A 65 -2.10 3.16 1.18
C LEU A 65 -3.56 2.80 1.43
N THR A 66 -3.80 1.73 2.17
CA THR A 66 -5.15 1.42 2.68
C THR A 66 -5.58 2.47 3.68
N HIS A 67 -4.67 2.85 4.59
CA HIS A 67 -4.86 3.89 5.59
C HIS A 67 -3.51 4.31 6.19
N ASN A 68 -3.56 5.21 7.17
CA ASN A 68 -2.38 5.89 7.71
C ASN A 68 -1.93 5.38 9.10
N HIS A 69 -2.34 4.19 9.52
CA HIS A 69 -1.79 3.59 10.74
C HIS A 69 -0.31 3.26 10.58
N TRP A 70 0.39 3.25 11.71
CA TRP A 70 1.86 3.20 11.74
C TRP A 70 2.42 2.00 11.01
N ASP A 71 1.84 0.83 11.18
CA ASP A 71 2.28 -0.40 10.55
C ASP A 71 2.09 -0.43 9.02
N HIS A 72 1.32 0.51 8.47
CA HIS A 72 1.15 0.72 7.03
C HIS A 72 2.04 1.82 6.45
N ILE A 73 2.73 2.62 7.28
CA ILE A 73 3.55 3.76 6.80
C ILE A 73 4.98 3.83 7.37
N GLN A 74 5.27 3.11 8.44
CA GLN A 74 6.51 3.23 9.22
C GLN A 74 7.77 2.77 8.47
N GLY A 75 7.63 2.02 7.39
CA GLY A 75 8.76 1.60 6.57
C GLY A 75 9.23 2.69 5.61
N PHE A 76 8.36 3.64 5.24
CA PHE A 76 8.66 4.64 4.22
C PHE A 76 9.92 5.49 4.51
N PRO A 77 10.19 5.96 5.75
CA PRO A 77 11.42 6.71 6.05
C PRO A 77 12.71 5.93 5.77
N PHE A 78 12.65 4.59 5.72
CA PHE A 78 13.78 3.71 5.41
C PHE A 78 13.76 3.20 3.96
N PHE A 79 12.79 3.64 3.15
CA PHE A 79 12.64 3.22 1.76
C PHE A 79 13.74 3.86 0.90
N ARG A 80 14.77 3.08 0.55
CA ARG A 80 15.97 3.58 -0.15
C ARG A 80 15.70 4.49 -1.35
N PRO A 81 14.69 4.22 -2.21
CA PRO A 81 14.41 5.07 -3.36
C PRO A 81 14.10 6.54 -3.02
N ILE A 82 13.70 6.90 -1.79
CA ILE A 82 13.45 8.31 -1.40
C ILE A 82 14.71 9.20 -1.49
N MET A 83 15.89 8.59 -1.49
CA MET A 83 17.19 9.29 -1.51
C MET A 83 17.84 9.34 -2.90
N ASP A 84 17.15 8.90 -3.94
CA ASP A 84 17.66 8.91 -5.31
C ASP A 84 16.92 9.99 -6.13
N PRO A 85 17.63 10.99 -6.68
CA PRO A 85 17.02 12.09 -7.43
C PRO A 85 16.40 11.68 -8.76
N ASP A 86 16.75 10.51 -9.30
CA ASP A 86 16.21 10.00 -10.57
C ASP A 86 14.90 9.21 -10.35
N VAL A 87 14.53 8.94 -9.10
CA VAL A 87 13.30 8.24 -8.72
C VAL A 87 12.11 9.21 -8.68
N LYS A 88 11.01 8.79 -9.28
CA LYS A 88 9.67 9.36 -9.02
C LYS A 88 8.82 8.39 -8.21
N ILE A 89 8.27 8.85 -7.10
CA ILE A 89 7.35 8.10 -6.23
C ILE A 89 5.98 8.77 -6.29
N ILE A 90 4.93 7.98 -6.52
CA ILE A 90 3.55 8.46 -6.63
C ILE A 90 2.71 7.74 -5.58
N PHE A 91 2.06 8.50 -4.70
CA PHE A 91 0.98 8.00 -3.86
C PHE A 91 -0.36 8.20 -4.56
N LEU A 92 -1.02 7.09 -4.91
CA LEU A 92 -2.36 7.09 -5.50
C LEU A 92 -3.39 6.92 -4.40
N ASN A 93 -3.82 8.03 -3.81
CA ASN A 93 -4.87 8.06 -2.80
C ASN A 93 -5.72 9.30 -3.04
N ASP A 94 -7.02 9.23 -2.76
CA ASP A 94 -7.94 10.37 -2.87
C ASP A 94 -7.60 11.48 -1.84
N GLU A 95 -6.95 11.10 -0.73
CA GLU A 95 -6.62 12.01 0.38
C GLU A 95 -5.20 12.61 0.32
N GLY A 96 -4.80 13.17 -0.83
CA GLY A 96 -3.42 13.58 -1.10
C GLY A 96 -2.69 14.35 0.03
N ALA A 97 -3.36 15.31 0.69
CA ALA A 97 -2.78 16.05 1.81
C ALA A 97 -2.60 15.18 3.07
N THR A 98 -3.58 14.34 3.40
CA THR A 98 -3.53 13.43 4.56
C THR A 98 -2.38 12.44 4.42
N VAL A 99 -2.21 11.85 3.23
CA VAL A 99 -1.10 10.92 2.95
C VAL A 99 0.25 11.62 3.05
N SER A 100 0.38 12.82 2.48
CA SER A 100 1.62 13.60 2.60
C SER A 100 1.99 13.86 4.05
N ASP A 101 1.06 14.33 4.88
CA ASP A 101 1.34 14.65 6.27
C ASP A 101 1.58 13.40 7.13
N ALA A 102 0.85 12.31 6.89
CA ALA A 102 1.05 11.05 7.60
C ALA A 102 2.41 10.41 7.26
N VAL A 103 2.71 10.24 5.97
CA VAL A 103 3.92 9.55 5.52
C VAL A 103 5.15 10.43 5.68
N LEU A 104 5.12 11.65 5.12
CA LEU A 104 6.29 12.53 5.13
C LEU A 104 6.48 13.21 6.48
N GLY A 105 5.43 13.38 7.27
CA GLY A 105 5.50 13.95 8.61
C GLY A 105 6.23 13.07 9.63
N GLN A 106 6.52 11.80 9.31
CA GLN A 106 7.44 10.96 10.09
C GLN A 106 8.88 11.50 10.04
N MET A 107 9.22 12.26 9.00
CA MET A 107 10.54 12.79 8.71
C MET A 107 10.62 14.28 9.06
N ASP A 108 10.89 14.57 10.33
CA ASP A 108 10.84 15.91 10.91
C ASP A 108 12.13 16.34 11.63
N GLY A 109 13.20 15.54 11.57
CA GLY A 109 14.46 15.79 12.29
C GLY A 109 14.43 15.43 13.77
N VAL A 110 13.29 14.95 14.30
CA VAL A 110 13.12 14.53 15.70
C VAL A 110 12.77 13.05 15.78
N ARG A 111 11.69 12.62 15.12
CA ARG A 111 11.24 11.22 15.02
C ARG A 111 12.09 10.43 14.03
N PHE A 112 12.61 11.11 13.01
CA PHE A 112 13.55 10.55 12.04
C PHE A 112 14.65 11.59 11.76
N PRO A 113 15.92 11.19 11.54
CA PRO A 113 17.05 12.11 11.51
C PRO A 113 17.09 13.07 10.32
N ILE A 114 16.32 12.80 9.25
CA ILE A 114 16.18 13.70 8.10
C ILE A 114 14.77 14.25 8.03
N THR A 115 14.64 15.43 7.42
CA THR A 115 13.38 16.10 7.16
C THR A 115 12.84 15.80 5.77
N ARG A 116 11.54 16.00 5.54
CA ARG A 116 10.94 15.87 4.19
C ARG A 116 11.63 16.70 3.09
N ASN A 117 12.29 17.80 3.46
CA ASN A 117 12.98 18.69 2.51
C ASN A 117 14.37 18.16 2.10
N GLU A 118 14.88 17.13 2.79
CA GLU A 118 16.16 16.48 2.49
C GLU A 118 15.99 15.25 1.59
N LEU A 119 14.76 14.85 1.31
CA LEU A 119 14.44 13.80 0.35
C LEU A 119 14.82 14.25 -1.06
N LYS A 120 15.40 13.34 -1.84
CA LYS A 120 15.90 13.65 -3.18
C LYS A 120 14.94 13.19 -4.28
N ALA A 121 14.18 12.13 -4.03
CA ALA A 121 13.20 11.63 -4.98
C ALA A 121 12.09 12.65 -5.24
N ASN A 122 11.53 12.61 -6.45
CA ASN A 122 10.33 13.35 -6.79
C ASN A 122 9.10 12.62 -6.24
N ILE A 123 8.61 13.06 -5.07
CA ILE A 123 7.45 12.45 -4.41
C ILE A 123 6.19 13.28 -4.73
N VAL A 124 5.20 12.62 -5.31
CA VAL A 124 3.89 13.19 -5.63
C VAL A 124 2.83 12.53 -4.76
N CYS A 125 2.17 13.32 -3.93
CA CYS A 125 1.07 12.88 -3.09
C CYS A 125 -0.27 13.34 -3.67
N GLY A 126 -1.16 12.39 -3.92
CA GLY A 126 -2.49 12.65 -4.47
C GLY A 126 -2.50 12.80 -5.99
N SER A 127 -3.64 12.48 -6.58
CA SER A 127 -3.93 12.68 -8.00
C SER A 127 -5.13 13.61 -8.14
N GLN A 128 -5.03 14.63 -9.00
CA GLN A 128 -6.20 15.45 -9.37
C GLN A 128 -7.26 14.65 -10.14
N ASP A 129 -6.92 13.43 -10.56
CA ASP A 129 -7.81 12.47 -11.21
C ASP A 129 -7.37 11.02 -10.86
N TYR A 130 -7.83 10.54 -9.71
CA TYR A 130 -7.51 9.22 -9.14
C TYR A 130 -7.87 8.06 -10.08
N GLN A 131 -9.00 8.14 -10.75
CA GLN A 131 -9.42 7.09 -11.67
C GLN A 131 -8.57 7.08 -12.95
N SER A 132 -8.30 8.25 -13.54
CA SER A 132 -7.42 8.34 -14.71
C SER A 132 -5.98 7.93 -14.40
N ALA A 133 -5.53 8.09 -13.15
CA ALA A 133 -4.22 7.60 -12.75
C ALA A 133 -4.13 6.08 -12.94
N PHE A 134 -5.14 5.31 -12.54
CA PHE A 134 -5.16 3.85 -12.75
C PHE A 134 -5.20 3.42 -14.20
N ASP A 135 -5.94 4.14 -15.04
CA ASP A 135 -5.93 3.89 -16.48
C ASP A 135 -4.51 4.02 -17.07
N LEU A 136 -3.70 4.96 -16.56
CA LEU A 136 -2.28 5.06 -16.92
C LEU A 136 -1.45 3.86 -16.47
N PHE A 137 -1.85 3.12 -15.44
CA PHE A 137 -1.22 1.87 -15.01
C PHE A 137 -1.66 0.65 -15.83
N GLY A 138 -2.64 0.81 -16.72
CA GLY A 138 -3.23 -0.29 -17.49
C GLY A 138 -3.97 -1.28 -16.59
N VAL A 139 -4.52 -0.78 -15.49
CA VAL A 139 -5.36 -1.53 -14.56
C VAL A 139 -6.60 -0.71 -14.25
N THR A 140 -7.72 -1.37 -14.01
CA THR A 140 -8.85 -0.71 -13.35
C THR A 140 -8.70 -0.95 -11.87
N CYS A 141 -8.57 0.10 -11.08
CA CYS A 141 -8.69 -0.01 -9.63
C CYS A 141 -9.99 0.65 -9.17
N THR A 142 -10.66 -0.02 -8.26
CA THR A 142 -11.81 0.50 -7.53
C THR A 142 -11.56 0.34 -6.04
N GLU A 143 -12.13 1.23 -5.25
CA GLU A 143 -11.96 1.22 -3.79
C GLU A 143 -13.29 0.99 -3.08
N VAL A 144 -13.19 0.51 -1.84
CA VAL A 144 -14.31 0.30 -0.94
C VAL A 144 -13.93 0.78 0.45
N ASN A 145 -14.79 1.57 1.10
CA ASN A 145 -14.58 1.90 2.52
C ASN A 145 -14.64 0.61 3.34
N MET A 146 -13.64 0.36 4.18
CA MET A 146 -13.60 -0.78 5.11
C MET A 146 -14.20 -0.40 6.45
N LEU A 147 -14.52 -1.41 7.26
CA LEU A 147 -15.02 -1.21 8.61
C LEU A 147 -13.80 -1.13 9.54
N HIS A 148 -13.29 0.07 9.76
CA HIS A 148 -12.14 0.30 10.63
C HIS A 148 -12.19 1.71 11.21
N GLU A 149 -11.48 1.96 12.30
CA GLU A 149 -11.38 3.30 12.87
C GLU A 149 -10.62 4.24 11.93
N GLY A 150 -11.30 5.31 11.48
CA GLY A 150 -10.73 6.29 10.55
C GLY A 150 -11.01 5.97 9.08
N ALA A 151 -10.31 6.66 8.18
CA ALA A 151 -10.43 6.42 6.75
C ALA A 151 -9.58 5.20 6.36
N CYS A 152 -10.23 4.12 5.94
CA CYS A 152 -9.60 2.87 5.56
C CYS A 152 -10.23 2.29 4.30
N PHE A 153 -9.41 1.95 3.32
CA PHE A 153 -9.85 1.57 1.98
C PHE A 153 -9.34 0.19 1.60
N GLY A 154 -10.24 -0.64 1.07
CA GLY A 154 -9.91 -1.86 0.36
C GLY A 154 -9.82 -1.57 -1.13
N PHE A 155 -8.92 -2.24 -1.83
CA PHE A 155 -8.69 -2.04 -3.26
C PHE A 155 -8.99 -3.30 -4.05
N ARG A 156 -9.73 -3.15 -5.14
CA ARG A 156 -9.91 -4.17 -6.17
C ARG A 156 -9.22 -3.71 -7.43
N VAL A 157 -8.25 -4.49 -7.89
CA VAL A 157 -7.52 -4.23 -9.12
C VAL A 157 -7.88 -5.30 -10.14
N THR A 158 -8.45 -4.85 -11.25
CA THR A 158 -8.99 -5.65 -12.34
C THR A 158 -8.13 -5.50 -13.59
N ARG A 159 -7.87 -6.64 -14.26
CA ARG A 159 -7.12 -6.74 -15.51
C ARG A 159 -7.70 -7.84 -16.39
N ASP A 160 -7.34 -7.82 -17.67
CA ASP A 160 -7.70 -8.87 -18.63
C ASP A 160 -7.26 -10.28 -18.21
N ASP A 161 -6.19 -10.39 -17.42
CA ASP A 161 -5.58 -11.66 -16.98
C ASP A 161 -5.89 -12.06 -15.53
N GLY A 162 -6.77 -11.32 -14.83
CA GLY A 162 -7.29 -11.68 -13.52
C GLY A 162 -7.47 -10.50 -12.56
N ASP A 163 -8.33 -10.71 -11.58
CA ASP A 163 -8.78 -9.73 -10.59
C ASP A 163 -8.32 -10.11 -9.19
N TRP A 164 -7.85 -9.13 -8.43
CA TRP A 164 -7.51 -9.34 -7.03
C TRP A 164 -8.03 -8.22 -6.15
N VAL A 165 -8.30 -8.59 -4.90
CA VAL A 165 -8.81 -7.69 -3.86
C VAL A 165 -7.87 -7.71 -2.68
N TYR A 166 -7.53 -6.53 -2.20
CA TYR A 166 -6.72 -6.28 -1.01
C TYR A 166 -7.57 -5.52 0.01
N MET A 167 -7.92 -6.20 1.10
CA MET A 167 -8.88 -5.73 2.10
C MET A 167 -8.37 -6.15 3.49
N THR A 168 -7.44 -5.38 4.06
CA THR A 168 -6.80 -5.63 5.35
C THR A 168 -7.32 -4.67 6.42
N ASP A 169 -7.14 -4.99 7.71
CA ASP A 169 -7.63 -4.17 8.83
C ASP A 169 -9.13 -3.87 8.70
N ASN A 170 -9.92 -4.93 8.47
CA ASN A 170 -11.35 -4.84 8.25
C ASN A 170 -12.12 -5.55 9.36
N GLU A 171 -12.63 -4.76 10.31
CA GLU A 171 -13.35 -5.19 11.52
C GLU A 171 -14.78 -5.62 11.19
N LEU A 172 -14.91 -6.76 10.52
CA LEU A 172 -16.20 -7.29 10.11
C LEU A 172 -17.13 -7.55 11.31
N PRO A 173 -18.39 -7.09 11.26
CA PRO A 173 -19.35 -7.33 12.33
C PRO A 173 -19.74 -8.80 12.37
N ALA A 174 -20.12 -9.28 13.56
CA ALA A 174 -20.64 -10.64 13.72
C ALA A 174 -21.98 -10.86 13.00
N ASP A 175 -22.74 -9.79 12.72
CA ASP A 175 -23.99 -9.85 11.97
C ASP A 175 -23.75 -9.83 10.46
N VAL A 176 -23.81 -11.02 9.87
CA VAL A 176 -23.61 -11.25 8.44
C VAL A 176 -24.75 -10.70 7.56
N GLN A 177 -25.84 -10.18 8.14
CA GLN A 177 -26.99 -9.66 7.38
C GLN A 177 -26.97 -8.14 7.23
N SER A 178 -25.95 -7.44 7.73
CA SER A 178 -25.87 -6.00 7.58
C SER A 178 -25.63 -5.59 6.12
N ASP A 179 -26.15 -4.42 5.74
CA ASP A 179 -25.91 -3.84 4.41
C ASP A 179 -24.41 -3.61 4.16
N GLU A 180 -23.65 -3.34 5.23
CA GLU A 180 -22.19 -3.20 5.18
C GLU A 180 -21.51 -4.50 4.79
N MET A 181 -21.93 -5.62 5.38
CA MET A 181 -21.42 -6.95 5.02
C MET A 181 -21.76 -7.31 3.57
N HIS A 182 -23.00 -7.09 3.12
CA HIS A 182 -23.39 -7.35 1.74
C HIS A 182 -22.55 -6.54 0.75
N ARG A 183 -22.32 -5.26 1.02
CA ARG A 183 -21.46 -4.40 0.18
C ARG A 183 -20.04 -4.95 0.04
N LEU A 184 -19.44 -5.43 1.14
CA LEU A 184 -18.08 -6.00 1.11
C LEU A 184 -18.04 -7.36 0.40
N VAL A 185 -19.07 -8.19 0.58
CA VAL A 185 -19.24 -9.46 -0.17
C VAL A 185 -19.38 -9.18 -1.66
N ASP A 186 -20.20 -8.22 -2.06
CA ASP A 186 -20.36 -7.83 -3.46
C ASP A 186 -19.05 -7.31 -4.06
N PHE A 187 -18.30 -6.51 -3.30
CA PHE A 187 -17.00 -5.99 -3.75
C PHE A 187 -15.96 -7.10 -4.00
N THR A 188 -15.91 -8.08 -3.11
CA THR A 188 -14.99 -9.23 -3.19
C THR A 188 -15.46 -10.33 -4.14
N SER A 189 -16.73 -10.29 -4.55
CA SER A 189 -17.33 -11.33 -5.37
C SER A 189 -16.61 -11.49 -6.71
N SER A 190 -16.36 -12.75 -7.08
CA SER A 190 -15.69 -13.16 -8.32
C SER A 190 -14.24 -12.69 -8.47
N ALA A 191 -13.60 -12.19 -7.42
CA ALA A 191 -12.15 -11.97 -7.44
C ALA A 191 -11.41 -13.32 -7.53
N ASP A 192 -10.34 -13.38 -8.33
CA ASP A 192 -9.50 -14.58 -8.41
C ASP A 192 -8.66 -14.76 -7.14
N VAL A 193 -8.27 -13.66 -6.51
CA VAL A 193 -7.53 -13.64 -5.24
C VAL A 193 -8.13 -12.61 -4.29
N LEU A 194 -8.42 -13.04 -3.07
CA LEU A 194 -8.75 -12.17 -1.95
C LEU A 194 -7.61 -12.21 -0.92
N ILE A 195 -7.03 -11.05 -0.65
CA ILE A 195 -6.07 -10.82 0.43
C ILE A 195 -6.83 -10.12 1.54
N HIS A 196 -7.03 -10.82 2.66
CA HIS A 196 -7.79 -10.35 3.82
C HIS A 196 -7.03 -10.62 5.11
N ASP A 197 -7.24 -9.79 6.14
CA ASP A 197 -6.73 -10.00 7.49
C ASP A 197 -7.44 -11.20 8.18
N ALA A 198 -6.79 -11.77 9.21
CA ALA A 198 -7.27 -12.96 9.92
C ALA A 198 -6.73 -13.04 11.35
#